data_AF-A0A943FC55-F1
#
_entry.id   AF-A0A943FC55-F1
#
_cell.length_a   1.000
_cell.length_b   1.000
_cell.length_c   1.000
_cell.angle_alpha   90.00
_cell.angle_beta   90.00
_cell.angle_gamma   90.00
#
_symmetry.space_group_name_H-M   'P 1'
#
loop_
_entity.id
_entity.type
_entity.pdbx_description
1 polymer ?
#
loop_
_entity_poly.entity_id
_entity_poly.type
_entity_poly.pdbx_seq_one_letter_code
_entity_poly.pdbx_strand_id
1 'polypeptide(L)'
;MTESFADILRHFGARVEIEHENALAQTRAFVQLIRRQESKEPWEETNFGAADLRRWLYIGPKEQPLQAGDKVRAGGAAYVAQHAAAIYVGAEKSHWWGILRLEREGLV
;
A
#
# COMPACT_ATOMS: atom_id res chain seq x y z
N MET A 1 11.85 -25.79 4.89
CA MET A 1 12.41 -24.67 5.65
C MET A 1 11.48 -23.49 5.40
N THR A 2 10.61 -23.16 6.35
CA THR A 2 9.62 -22.10 6.15
C THR A 2 10.32 -20.78 6.41
N GLU A 3 10.55 -19.97 5.38
CA GLU A 3 11.06 -18.60 5.58
C GLU A 3 10.04 -17.79 6.37
N SER A 4 10.52 -16.92 7.26
CA SER A 4 9.64 -15.99 7.96
C SER A 4 9.13 -14.94 6.96
N PHE A 5 7.93 -14.40 7.21
CA PHE A 5 7.37 -13.35 6.34
C PHE A 5 8.29 -12.12 6.25
N ALA A 6 9.01 -11.82 7.33
CA ALA A 6 10.01 -10.76 7.36
C ALA A 6 11.18 -11.04 6.41
N ASP A 7 11.64 -12.29 6.29
CA ASP A 7 12.70 -12.67 5.36
C ASP A 7 12.25 -12.50 3.90
N ILE A 8 11.01 -12.88 3.59
CA ILE A 8 10.43 -12.70 2.25
C ILE A 8 10.45 -11.21 1.87
N LEU A 9 9.96 -10.34 2.78
CA LEU A 9 9.98 -8.90 2.55
C LEU A 9 11.40 -8.35 2.43
N ARG A 10 12.36 -8.85 3.21
CA ARG A 10 13.76 -8.42 3.14
C ARG A 10 14.39 -8.68 1.78
N HIS A 11 14.13 -9.85 1.19
CA HIS A 11 14.72 -10.25 -0.09
C HIS A 11 13.97 -9.69 -1.29
N PHE A 12 12.63 -9.68 -1.24
CA PHE A 12 11.80 -9.41 -2.41
C PHE A 12 11.00 -8.09 -2.31
N GLY A 13 10.89 -7.50 -1.12
CA GLY A 13 10.16 -6.25 -0.90
C GLY A 13 10.89 -5.05 -1.50
N ALA A 14 10.09 -4.13 -2.05
CA ALA A 14 10.57 -2.81 -2.45
C ALA A 14 10.92 -1.98 -1.21
N ARG A 15 11.87 -1.04 -1.35
CA ARG A 15 12.06 -0.02 -0.32
C ARG A 15 10.84 0.89 -0.32
N VAL A 16 10.25 1.07 0.86
CA VAL A 16 9.06 1.88 1.06
C VAL A 16 9.30 2.83 2.21
N GLU A 17 8.87 4.08 2.02
CA GLU A 17 8.79 5.06 3.09
C GLU A 17 7.33 5.28 3.46
N ILE A 18 7.02 5.25 4.74
CA ILE A 18 5.68 5.46 5.28
C ILE A 18 5.73 6.71 6.15
N GLU A 19 4.95 7.69 5.77
CA GLU A 19 4.75 8.93 6.52
C GLU A 19 3.42 8.81 7.25
N HIS A 20 3.53 8.62 8.56
CA HIS A 20 2.45 8.78 9.53
C HIS A 20 2.31 10.26 9.88
N GLU A 21 1.24 10.63 10.59
CA GLU A 21 0.97 12.02 11.00
C GLU A 21 2.18 12.75 11.61
N ASN A 22 3.01 12.05 12.38
CA ASN A 22 4.16 12.64 13.10
C ASN A 22 5.47 11.84 12.96
N ALA A 23 5.54 10.87 12.05
CA ALA A 23 6.70 10.00 11.95
C ALA A 23 6.93 9.52 10.52
N LEU A 24 8.20 9.46 10.12
CA LEU A 24 8.62 8.82 8.88
C LEU A 24 9.32 7.50 9.22
N ALA A 25 8.90 6.42 8.59
CA ALA A 25 9.50 5.10 8.75
C ALA A 25 9.92 4.54 7.40
N GLN A 26 11.08 3.87 7.35
CA GLN A 26 11.56 3.17 6.17
C GLN A 26 11.47 1.66 6.39
N THR A 27 10.96 0.94 5.39
CA THR A 27 10.76 -0.50 5.48
C THR A 27 10.89 -1.20 4.12
N ARG A 28 10.71 -2.53 4.13
CA ARG A 28 10.58 -3.36 2.94
C ARG A 28 9.16 -3.90 2.85
N ALA A 29 8.48 -3.59 1.76
CA ALA A 29 7.09 -3.99 1.55
C ALA A 29 6.82 -4.30 0.07
N PHE A 30 5.76 -5.06 -0.18
CA PHE A 30 5.21 -5.20 -1.53
C PHE A 30 4.20 -4.07 -1.79
N VAL A 31 4.35 -3.42 -2.94
CA VAL A 31 3.37 -2.46 -3.47
C VAL A 31 3.04 -2.90 -4.89
N GLN A 32 1.83 -3.42 -5.11
CA GLN A 32 1.46 -4.07 -6.36
C GLN A 32 0.13 -3.54 -6.90
N LEU A 33 0.06 -3.23 -8.19
CA LEU A 33 -1.20 -2.83 -8.82
C LEU A 33 -2.20 -3.99 -8.76
N ILE A 34 -3.38 -3.74 -8.21
CA ILE A 34 -4.50 -4.69 -8.22
C ILE A 34 -5.12 -4.63 -9.62
N ARG A 35 -4.82 -5.63 -10.45
CA ARG A 35 -5.45 -5.77 -11.77
C ARG A 35 -6.87 -6.31 -11.56
N ARG A 36 -7.90 -5.52 -11.91
CA ARG A 36 -9.26 -6.07 -12.01
C ARG A 36 -9.33 -7.00 -13.22
N GLN A 37 -10.05 -8.10 -13.06
CA GLN A 37 -10.43 -8.98 -14.17
C GLN A 37 -11.44 -8.18 -15.04
N GLU A 38 -10.99 -7.76 -16.21
CA GLU A 38 -11.83 -7.39 -17.37
C GLU A 38 -12.97 -6.37 -17.16
N SER A 39 -12.71 -5.17 -16.65
CA SER A 39 -13.65 -4.04 -16.77
C SER A 39 -13.01 -2.82 -17.43
N LYS A 40 -13.79 -2.17 -18.31
CA LYS A 40 -13.50 -0.96 -19.12
C LYS A 40 -12.63 0.04 -18.37
N GLU A 41 -11.53 0.44 -19.01
CA GLU A 41 -10.61 1.56 -18.73
C GLU A 41 -10.20 1.79 -17.25
N PRO A 42 -8.93 2.12 -16.94
CA PRO A 42 -8.49 2.34 -15.56
C PRO A 42 -9.07 3.60 -14.89
N TRP A 43 -9.99 4.30 -15.55
CA TRP A 43 -10.68 5.50 -15.07
C TRP A 43 -12.18 5.46 -15.36
N GLU A 44 -12.95 6.22 -14.58
CA GLU A 44 -14.39 6.41 -14.78
C GLU A 44 -14.69 7.91 -14.92
N GLU A 45 -15.48 8.29 -15.92
CA GLU A 45 -15.95 9.67 -16.03
C GLU A 45 -16.97 9.95 -14.92
N THR A 46 -16.71 10.98 -14.13
CA THR A 46 -17.64 11.47 -13.12
C THR A 46 -18.03 12.91 -13.45
N ASN A 47 -19.07 13.44 -12.80
CA ASN A 47 -19.44 14.87 -12.91
C ASN A 47 -18.30 15.82 -12.49
N PHE A 48 -17.24 15.30 -11.86
CA PHE A 48 -16.04 16.03 -11.43
C PHE A 48 -14.79 15.69 -12.28
N GLY A 49 -14.98 15.09 -13.46
CA GLY A 49 -13.91 14.64 -14.34
C GLY A 49 -13.55 13.16 -14.16
N ALA A 50 -12.50 12.71 -14.85
CA ALA A 50 -12.08 11.31 -14.81
C ALA A 50 -11.49 10.93 -13.44
N ALA A 51 -12.09 9.95 -12.78
CA ALA A 51 -11.62 9.38 -11.52
C ALA A 51 -10.70 8.19 -11.80
N ASP A 52 -9.49 8.19 -11.24
CA ASP A 52 -8.59 7.03 -11.32
C ASP A 52 -9.08 5.94 -10.36
N LEU A 53 -9.47 4.80 -10.94
CA LEU A 53 -10.00 3.67 -10.19
C LEU A 53 -8.94 2.65 -9.83
N ARG A 54 -7.69 2.84 -10.27
CA ARG A 54 -6.59 1.94 -9.92
C ARG A 54 -6.36 1.93 -8.41
N ARG A 55 -6.00 0.75 -7.91
CA ARG A 55 -5.70 0.49 -6.50
C ARG A 55 -4.43 -0.33 -6.43
N TRP A 56 -3.64 -0.09 -5.39
CA TRP A 56 -2.44 -0.85 -5.13
C TRP A 56 -2.59 -1.60 -3.81
N LEU A 57 -2.17 -2.86 -3.82
CA LEU A 57 -2.05 -3.69 -2.64
C LEU A 57 -0.73 -3.32 -1.94
N TYR A 58 -0.82 -3.04 -0.64
CA TYR A 58 0.32 -2.97 0.27
C TYR A 58 0.38 -4.23 1.12
N ILE A 59 1.57 -4.84 1.20
CA ILE A 59 1.87 -5.85 2.20
C ILE A 59 3.23 -5.56 2.85
N GLY A 60 3.23 -5.26 4.15
CA GLY A 60 4.42 -4.87 4.92
C GLY A 60 4.62 -5.66 6.22
N PRO A 61 5.75 -5.46 6.91
CA PRO A 61 6.15 -6.29 8.04
C PRO A 61 5.26 -6.04 9.26
N LYS A 62 5.11 -7.03 10.14
CA LYS A 62 4.24 -6.93 11.33
C LYS A 62 4.63 -5.77 12.26
N GLU A 63 5.91 -5.42 12.32
CA GLU A 63 6.45 -4.37 13.18
C GLU A 63 6.12 -2.96 12.69
N GLN A 64 5.89 -2.78 11.39
CA GLN A 64 5.63 -1.47 10.79
C GLN A 64 4.13 -1.27 10.53
N PRO A 65 3.43 -0.51 11.38
CA PRO A 65 2.01 -0.25 11.18
C PRO A 65 1.74 0.53 9.89
N LEU A 66 0.52 0.35 9.40
CA LEU A 66 -0.08 1.18 8.37
C LEU A 66 -1.49 1.57 8.82
N GLN A 67 -1.85 2.82 8.65
CA GLN A 67 -3.16 3.38 8.95
C GLN A 67 -3.77 4.02 7.71
N ALA A 68 -5.09 4.15 7.68
CA ALA A 68 -5.74 4.93 6.64
C ALA A 68 -5.31 6.41 6.76
N GLY A 69 -4.97 7.04 5.64
CA GLY A 69 -4.42 8.40 5.59
C GLY A 69 -2.90 8.46 5.52
N ASP A 70 -2.18 7.41 5.93
CA ASP A 70 -0.73 7.36 5.82
C ASP A 70 -0.28 7.52 4.36
N LYS A 71 0.80 8.28 4.15
CA LYS A 71 1.42 8.39 2.83
C LYS A 71 2.49 7.33 2.67
N VAL A 72 2.46 6.64 1.55
CA VAL A 72 3.39 5.56 1.22
C VAL A 72 4.14 5.95 -0.05
N ARG A 73 5.47 6.03 0.01
CA ARG A 73 6.33 6.28 -1.16
C ARG A 73 7.05 5.00 -1.55
N ALA A 74 6.90 4.59 -2.80
CA ALA A 74 7.53 3.38 -3.34
C ALA A 74 7.75 3.51 -4.84
N GLY A 75 8.94 3.13 -5.33
CA GLY A 75 9.23 3.09 -6.77
C GLY A 75 9.07 4.43 -7.50
N GLY A 76 9.28 5.56 -6.81
CA GLY A 76 9.13 6.91 -7.37
C GLY A 76 7.69 7.44 -7.40
N ALA A 77 6.71 6.69 -6.91
CA ALA A 77 5.32 7.13 -6.77
C ALA A 77 4.97 7.36 -5.30
N ALA A 78 4.04 8.30 -5.06
CA ALA A 78 3.42 8.53 -3.77
C ALA A 78 1.98 8.01 -3.78
N TYR A 79 1.59 7.40 -2.66
CA TYR A 79 0.29 6.80 -2.47
C TYR A 79 -0.29 7.23 -1.13
N VAL A 80 -1.61 7.19 -1.02
CA VAL A 80 -2.34 7.35 0.25
C VAL A 80 -3.03 6.03 0.59
N ALA A 81 -2.84 5.57 1.82
CA ALA A 81 -3.53 4.40 2.34
C ALA A 81 -5.02 4.70 2.53
N GLN A 82 -5.88 3.95 1.86
CA GLN A 82 -7.34 4.08 1.98
C GLN A 82 -7.88 3.17 3.08
N HIS A 83 -7.34 1.96 3.15
CA HIS A 83 -7.67 0.95 4.14
C HIS A 83 -6.39 0.27 4.57
N ALA A 84 -6.30 -0.05 5.86
CA ALA A 84 -5.19 -0.80 6.41
C ALA A 84 -5.70 -1.70 7.54
N ALA A 85 -5.13 -2.89 7.64
CA ALA A 85 -5.44 -3.85 8.68
C ALA A 85 -4.22 -4.70 9.02
N ALA A 86 -4.06 -5.00 10.31
CA ALA A 86 -3.14 -6.04 10.76
C ALA A 86 -3.76 -7.41 10.48
N ILE A 87 -3.02 -8.28 9.82
CA ILE A 87 -3.43 -9.65 9.54
C ILE A 87 -2.81 -10.58 10.57
N TYR A 88 -3.65 -11.46 11.15
CA TYR A 88 -3.26 -12.39 12.20
C TYR A 88 -3.35 -13.84 11.71
N VAL A 89 -2.40 -14.67 12.15
CA VAL A 89 -2.42 -16.12 11.99
C VAL A 89 -2.47 -16.71 13.39
N GLY A 90 -3.64 -17.23 13.79
CA GLY A 90 -3.91 -17.50 15.19
C GLY A 90 -3.86 -16.20 16.00
N ALA A 91 -3.11 -16.19 17.10
CA ALA A 91 -2.93 -15.02 17.95
C ALA A 91 -1.73 -14.13 17.56
N GLU A 92 -0.93 -14.52 16.57
CA GLU A 92 0.25 -13.76 16.16
C GLU A 92 -0.05 -12.87 14.95
N LYS A 93 0.35 -11.59 15.03
CA LYS A 93 0.32 -10.69 13.89
C LYS A 93 1.35 -11.12 12.85
N SER A 94 0.89 -11.45 11.66
CA SER A 94 1.73 -11.90 10.55
C SER A 94 2.29 -10.73 9.75
N HIS A 95 1.44 -9.78 9.34
CA HIS A 95 1.83 -8.67 8.47
C HIS A 95 0.77 -7.56 8.49
N TRP A 96 1.10 -6.42 7.90
CA TRP A 96 0.13 -5.38 7.58
C TRP A 96 -0.31 -5.49 6.13
N TRP A 97 -1.61 -5.40 5.93
CA TRP A 97 -2.25 -5.36 4.62
C TRP A 97 -2.89 -3.98 4.43
N GLY A 98 -2.87 -3.47 3.21
CA GLY A 98 -3.57 -2.22 2.90
C GLY A 98 -3.94 -2.07 1.43
N ILE A 99 -4.89 -1.16 1.20
CA ILE A 99 -5.27 -0.69 -0.13
C ILE A 99 -4.83 0.76 -0.26
N LEU A 100 -4.04 1.02 -1.28
CA LEU A 100 -3.51 2.33 -1.59
C LEU A 100 -4.17 2.91 -2.84
N ARG A 101 -4.23 4.24 -2.90
CA ARG A 101 -4.48 5.02 -4.11
C ARG A 101 -3.26 5.87 -4.42
N LEU A 102 -3.02 6.17 -5.69
CA LEU A 102 -2.03 7.18 -6.06
C LEU A 102 -2.41 8.52 -5.41
N GLU A 103 -1.42 9.20 -4.83
CA GLU A 103 -1.61 10.59 -4.41
C GLU A 103 -1.82 11.42 -5.68
N ARG A 104 -2.95 12.13 -5.77
CA ARG A 104 -3.12 13.11 -6.85
C ARG A 104 -2.29 14.34 -6.49
N GLU A 105 -1.46 14.81 -7.42
CA GLU A 105 -0.98 16.19 -7.36
C GLU A 105 -2.22 17.08 -7.22
N GLY A 106 -2.30 17.85 -6.13
CA GLY A 106 -3.30 18.88 -6.01
C GLY A 106 -3.16 19.78 -7.24
N LEU A 107 -4.19 19.85 -8.07
CA LEU A 107 -4.29 20.93 -9.05
C LEU A 107 -4.39 22.21 -8.20
N VAL A 108 -3.28 22.94 -8.13
CA VAL A 108 -3.18 24.28 -7.55
C VAL A 108 -3.88 25.26 -8.49
#